data_AF-A0A922AMZ2-F1
#
_entry.id   AF-A0A922AMZ2-F1
#
_cell.length_a   1.000
_cell.length_b   1.000
_cell.length_c   1.000
_cell.angle_alpha   90.00
_cell.angle_beta   90.00
_cell.angle_gamma   90.00
#
_symmetry.space_group_name_H-M   'P 1'
#
loop_
_entity.id
_entity.type
_entity.pdbx_description
1 polymer ?
#
loop_
_entity_poly.entity_id
_entity_poly.type
_entity_poly.pdbx_seq_one_letter_code
_entity_poly.pdbx_strand_id
1 'polypeptide(L)'
;MQYCSWTWRTSHSGILYQSYLCPFHAPSNFGCYGLKALLCFLSYYLCVCLCCVLRLHCSLVGLLLLKTGNISGLNRSINGSVTISNFLNPQDDLAFKLEYVHPYLDGGYSLRNQTLRVSCFNSRKLSPVFTGGPGMDEVPPIWVDRAGVKANISENFTSQSKFTIGLVMEEITTHNESSNICPNGQRVLPNGGISADGPPTTLSGTGIDQMAFLQANITSDNTKFLNGAIVGSRNVFQVDQGLGIGSKFPFFNRHQLTLTRFFQLKEVEEGAGEPPPPVLVLHGHYGGCVGDLPSYDAFSLGGPYSVRGYNMGEIGAARNILELAAEIRVPFTERECNPLQETLSNSLPSS
;
A
#
# COMPACT_ATOMS: atom_id res chain seq x y z
N MET A 1 2.70 10.31 22.11
CA MET A 1 3.55 11.15 21.27
C MET A 1 3.06 11.03 19.83
N GLN A 2 2.48 12.09 19.30
CA GLN A 2 2.12 12.16 17.88
C GLN A 2 3.38 12.39 17.05
N TYR A 3 3.36 12.03 15.77
CA TYR A 3 4.36 12.42 14.79
C TYR A 3 3.68 13.38 13.77
N CYS A 4 4.09 14.65 13.72
CA CYS A 4 3.83 15.61 12.65
C CYS A 4 5.04 15.55 11.72
N SER A 5 4.83 15.04 10.52
CA SER A 5 5.82 15.05 9.45
C SER A 5 5.67 16.35 8.67
N TRP A 6 6.62 17.27 8.83
CA TRP A 6 6.72 18.46 7.98
C TRP A 6 7.53 18.10 6.74
N THR A 7 6.88 18.03 5.59
CA THR A 7 7.53 17.69 4.32
C THR A 7 7.78 18.99 3.55
N TRP A 8 9.02 19.47 3.53
CA TRP A 8 9.44 20.51 2.58
C TRP A 8 9.99 19.83 1.33
N ARG A 9 9.33 20.04 0.18
CA ARG A 9 9.84 19.56 -1.11
C ARG A 9 9.60 20.64 -2.16
N THR A 10 10.67 21.27 -2.62
CA THR A 10 10.63 22.31 -3.63
C THR A 10 10.43 21.69 -5.01
N SER A 11 9.35 22.10 -5.70
CA SER A 11 9.21 22.04 -7.15
C SER A 11 8.55 23.34 -7.60
N HIS A 12 8.98 23.86 -8.75
CA HIS A 12 8.69 25.18 -9.29
C HIS A 12 7.22 25.31 -9.76
N SER A 13 6.27 25.37 -8.83
CA SER A 13 4.93 25.94 -9.01
C SER A 13 4.19 25.77 -7.68
N GLY A 14 4.09 26.86 -6.92
CA GLY A 14 3.51 26.84 -5.58
C GLY A 14 2.03 26.50 -5.59
N ILE A 15 1.62 25.66 -4.64
CA ILE A 15 0.38 25.70 -3.86
C ILE A 15 0.58 24.73 -2.67
N LEU A 16 0.26 25.20 -1.46
CA LEU A 16 0.33 24.48 -0.19
C LEU A 16 -1.02 23.78 0.08
N TYR A 17 -1.01 22.49 0.40
CA TYR A 17 -2.14 21.83 1.05
C TYR A 17 -1.67 20.95 2.21
N GLN A 18 -2.40 21.04 3.33
CA GLN A 18 -2.15 20.39 4.60
C GLN A 18 -3.23 19.35 4.88
N SER A 19 -2.84 18.11 5.19
CA SER A 19 -3.77 17.05 5.61
C SER A 19 -3.30 16.43 6.94
N TYR A 20 -4.21 16.40 7.90
CA TYR A 20 -4.01 15.85 9.24
C TYR A 20 -4.58 14.43 9.33
N LEU A 21 -3.83 13.50 9.91
CA LEU A 21 -4.30 12.19 10.35
C LEU A 21 -3.78 11.95 11.77
N CYS A 22 -4.66 12.09 12.77
CA CYS A 22 -4.38 11.81 14.17
C CYS A 22 -4.91 10.42 14.56
N PRO A 23 -4.07 9.52 15.12
CA PRO A 23 -4.56 8.38 15.88
C PRO A 23 -4.78 8.82 17.34
N PHE A 24 -6.01 8.68 17.84
CA PHE A 24 -6.33 8.86 19.26
C PHE A 24 -5.82 7.66 20.06
N HIS A 25 -5.02 7.92 21.11
CA HIS A 25 -4.69 6.95 22.16
C HIS A 25 -5.19 7.54 23.49
N ALA A 26 -6.14 6.86 24.14
CA ALA A 26 -6.73 7.31 25.39
C ALA A 26 -5.88 6.87 26.59
N PRO A 27 -5.56 7.74 27.56
CA PRO A 27 -4.96 7.33 28.83
C PRO A 27 -6.03 6.90 29.83
N SER A 28 -5.69 5.87 30.61
CA SER A 28 -6.47 5.30 31.69
C SER A 28 -6.60 6.25 32.88
N ASN A 29 -7.81 6.71 33.20
CA ASN A 29 -8.23 7.02 34.57
C ASN A 29 -9.77 7.05 34.66
N PHE A 30 -10.30 6.25 35.60
CA PHE A 30 -11.71 5.96 35.81
C PHE A 30 -12.43 7.12 36.53
N GLY A 31 -13.50 7.64 35.92
CA GLY A 31 -14.46 8.54 36.57
C GLY A 31 -15.07 9.53 35.58
N CYS A 32 -16.39 9.46 35.34
CA CYS A 32 -17.19 10.32 34.43
C CYS A 32 -17.27 9.93 32.93
N TYR A 33 -17.18 8.64 32.56
CA TYR A 33 -17.32 8.20 31.16
C TYR A 33 -18.72 7.71 30.76
N GLY A 34 -19.65 7.47 31.70
CA GLY A 34 -20.96 6.88 31.38
C GLY A 34 -21.84 7.72 30.46
N LEU A 35 -21.97 9.02 30.72
CA LEU A 35 -22.87 9.90 29.95
C LEU A 35 -22.29 10.31 28.59
N LYS A 36 -20.96 10.50 28.49
CA LYS A 36 -20.28 10.80 27.23
C LYS A 36 -20.20 9.58 26.30
N ALA A 37 -19.99 8.38 26.85
CA ALA A 37 -20.04 7.15 26.06
C ALA A 37 -21.45 6.89 25.53
N LEU A 38 -22.49 7.12 26.34
CA LEU A 38 -23.89 6.97 25.92
C LEU A 38 -24.27 7.98 24.83
N LEU A 39 -23.86 9.24 24.96
CA LEU A 39 -24.07 10.28 23.94
C LEU A 39 -23.30 10.00 22.64
N CYS A 40 -22.10 9.44 22.73
CA CYS A 40 -21.32 9.02 21.55
C CYS A 40 -21.96 7.81 20.86
N PHE A 41 -22.47 6.84 21.64
CA PHE A 41 -23.23 5.70 21.11
C PHE A 41 -24.55 6.13 20.46
N LEU A 42 -25.30 7.05 21.09
CA LEU A 42 -26.53 7.61 20.52
C LEU A 42 -26.26 8.46 19.28
N SER A 43 -25.16 9.22 19.24
CA SER A 43 -24.74 9.98 18.06
C SER A 43 -24.32 9.06 16.91
N TYR A 44 -23.60 7.97 17.19
CA TYR A 44 -23.24 6.95 16.20
C TYR A 44 -24.48 6.25 15.65
N TYR A 45 -25.41 5.82 16.52
CA TYR A 45 -26.67 5.20 16.09
C TYR A 45 -27.58 6.16 15.31
N LEU A 46 -27.68 7.44 15.72
CA LEU A 46 -28.40 8.44 14.96
C LEU A 46 -27.74 8.69 13.60
N CYS A 47 -26.41 8.73 13.52
CA CYS A 47 -25.69 8.92 12.27
C CYS A 47 -25.88 7.75 11.30
N VAL A 48 -25.81 6.51 11.81
CA VAL A 48 -26.10 5.30 11.02
C VAL A 48 -27.56 5.27 10.56
N CYS A 49 -28.52 5.61 11.44
CA CYS A 49 -29.94 5.71 11.05
C CYS A 49 -30.21 6.84 10.05
N LEU A 50 -29.60 8.03 10.22
CA LEU A 50 -29.75 9.14 9.29
C LEU A 50 -29.17 8.79 7.91
N CYS A 51 -27.99 8.17 7.85
CA CYS A 51 -27.38 7.72 6.60
C CYS A 51 -28.23 6.65 5.88
N CYS A 52 -28.86 5.76 6.65
CA CYS A 52 -29.76 4.72 6.11
C CYS A 52 -31.06 5.32 5.54
N VAL A 53 -31.61 6.34 6.19
CA VAL A 53 -32.82 7.06 5.73
C VAL A 53 -32.54 8.01 4.56
N LEU A 54 -31.34 8.58 4.47
CA LEU A 54 -30.95 9.56 3.44
C LEU A 54 -30.50 8.95 2.10
N ARG A 55 -30.54 7.62 1.92
CA ARG A 55 -30.01 6.97 0.69
C ARG A 55 -28.58 7.43 0.36
N LEU A 56 -27.80 7.79 1.38
CA LEU A 56 -26.37 7.95 1.25
C LEU A 56 -25.83 6.54 0.98
N HIS A 57 -25.13 6.36 -0.14
CA HIS A 57 -24.44 5.12 -0.51
C HIS A 57 -23.39 4.78 0.57
N CYS A 58 -23.83 4.24 1.71
CA CYS A 58 -22.99 3.75 2.76
C CYS A 58 -22.63 2.31 2.42
N SER A 59 -21.57 2.13 1.64
CA SER A 59 -21.01 0.80 1.36
C SER A 59 -20.56 0.17 2.67
N LEU A 60 -21.27 -0.87 3.13
CA LEU A 60 -20.86 -1.64 4.29
C LEU A 60 -19.67 -2.51 3.89
N VAL A 61 -18.50 -2.21 4.47
CA VAL A 61 -17.28 -3.00 4.30
C VAL A 61 -17.22 -4.06 5.40
N GLY A 62 -17.02 -5.32 5.02
CA GLY A 62 -16.88 -6.45 5.93
C GLY A 62 -15.55 -7.18 5.76
N LEU A 63 -14.91 -7.56 6.86
CA LEU A 63 -13.71 -8.38 6.88
C LEU A 63 -13.93 -9.61 7.75
N LEU A 64 -13.81 -10.80 7.17
CA LEU A 64 -13.82 -12.08 7.87
C LEU A 64 -12.41 -12.65 7.91
N LEU A 65 -11.90 -12.93 9.11
CA LEU A 65 -10.60 -13.54 9.33
C LEU A 65 -10.75 -14.88 10.03
N LEU A 66 -10.23 -15.93 9.40
CA LEU A 66 -10.13 -17.27 9.94
C LEU A 66 -8.66 -17.63 10.08
N LYS A 67 -8.24 -17.97 11.30
CA LYS A 67 -6.86 -18.38 11.57
C LYS A 67 -6.87 -19.67 12.36
N THR A 68 -6.35 -20.72 11.76
CA THR A 68 -6.17 -22.03 12.41
C THR A 68 -4.68 -22.31 12.50
N GLY A 69 -4.20 -22.60 13.70
CA GLY A 69 -2.79 -22.87 13.97
C GLY A 69 -2.55 -24.31 14.41
N ASN A 70 -1.28 -24.70 14.43
CA ASN A 70 -0.78 -25.96 14.94
C ASN A 70 -1.44 -27.22 14.35
N ILE A 71 -1.63 -27.24 13.02
CA ILE A 71 -2.18 -28.41 12.34
C ILE A 71 -1.21 -29.59 12.50
N SER A 72 -1.74 -30.72 13.00
CA SER A 72 -0.99 -31.97 13.25
C SER A 72 0.20 -31.82 14.22
N GLY A 73 0.20 -30.81 15.10
CA GLY A 73 1.29 -30.61 16.07
C GLY A 73 2.61 -30.07 15.48
N LEU A 74 2.61 -29.71 14.19
CA LEU A 74 3.81 -29.30 13.44
C LEU A 74 3.91 -27.77 13.28
N ASN A 75 3.23 -27.00 14.13
CA ASN A 75 3.17 -25.53 14.09
C ASN A 75 2.75 -24.95 12.71
N ARG A 76 2.06 -25.74 11.88
CA ARG A 76 1.51 -25.31 10.59
C ARG A 76 0.28 -24.45 10.82
N SER A 77 0.11 -23.39 10.03
CA SER A 77 -1.06 -22.52 10.12
C SER A 77 -1.75 -22.33 8.76
N ILE A 78 -3.07 -22.28 8.78
CA ILE A 78 -3.91 -21.85 7.67
C ILE A 78 -4.58 -20.55 8.07
N ASN A 79 -4.40 -19.51 7.26
CA ASN A 79 -5.01 -18.21 7.43
C ASN A 79 -5.89 -17.93 6.22
N GLY A 80 -7.18 -17.71 6.44
CA GLY A 80 -8.14 -17.24 5.43
C GLY A 80 -8.59 -15.83 5.77
N SER A 81 -8.58 -14.93 4.80
CA SER A 81 -9.16 -13.61 4.90
C SER A 81 -10.09 -13.35 3.72
N VAL A 82 -11.31 -12.92 4.00
CA VAL A 82 -12.29 -12.52 2.99
C VAL A 82 -12.69 -11.08 3.28
N THR A 83 -12.53 -10.21 2.30
CA THR A 83 -12.88 -8.79 2.36
C THR A 83 -13.97 -8.52 1.35
N ILE A 84 -15.06 -7.90 1.81
CA ILE A 84 -16.19 -7.49 0.98
C ILE A 84 -16.25 -5.98 1.11
N SER A 85 -16.02 -5.24 0.03
CA SER A 85 -16.06 -3.77 0.08
C SER A 85 -17.48 -3.23 -0.11
N ASN A 86 -18.34 -3.96 -0.83
CA ASN A 86 -19.72 -3.58 -1.07
C ASN A 86 -20.67 -4.74 -0.77
N PHE A 87 -21.27 -4.73 0.42
CA PHE A 87 -22.20 -5.77 0.85
C PHE A 87 -23.43 -5.91 -0.06
N LEU A 88 -23.87 -4.85 -0.74
CA LEU A 88 -25.06 -4.84 -1.60
C LEU A 88 -24.80 -5.51 -2.96
N ASN A 89 -23.57 -5.41 -3.47
CA ASN A 89 -23.12 -6.08 -4.69
C ASN A 89 -21.86 -6.92 -4.39
N PRO A 90 -21.99 -8.06 -3.70
CA PRO A 90 -20.83 -8.87 -3.31
C PRO A 90 -20.09 -9.46 -4.52
N GLN A 91 -20.70 -9.49 -5.71
CA GLN A 91 -20.05 -9.98 -6.93
C GLN A 91 -19.06 -8.97 -7.53
N ASP A 92 -19.19 -7.68 -7.21
CA ASP A 92 -18.38 -6.64 -7.87
C ASP A 92 -17.03 -6.41 -7.19
N ASP A 93 -16.85 -6.78 -5.91
CA ASP A 93 -15.62 -6.45 -5.17
C ASP A 93 -15.39 -7.36 -3.94
N LEU A 94 -15.34 -8.66 -4.20
CA LEU A 94 -14.96 -9.71 -3.25
C LEU A 94 -13.46 -10.00 -3.39
N ALA A 95 -12.67 -9.64 -2.39
CA ALA A 95 -11.27 -10.04 -2.32
C ALA A 95 -11.10 -11.17 -1.30
N PHE A 96 -10.39 -12.23 -1.67
CA PHE A 96 -10.06 -13.31 -0.74
C PHE A 96 -8.58 -13.65 -0.78
N LYS A 97 -8.07 -14.13 0.34
CA LYS A 97 -6.71 -14.64 0.45
C LYS A 97 -6.70 -15.82 1.41
N LEU A 98 -6.34 -16.99 0.89
CA LEU A 98 -6.12 -18.19 1.66
C LEU A 98 -4.62 -18.48 1.68
N GLU A 99 -4.04 -18.69 2.85
CA GLU A 99 -2.62 -18.81 3.05
C GLU A 99 -2.29 -19.99 3.97
N TYR A 100 -1.55 -20.95 3.43
CA TYR A 100 -0.95 -22.04 4.17
C TYR A 100 0.51 -21.72 4.47
N VAL A 101 0.88 -21.82 5.75
CA VAL A 101 2.24 -21.58 6.23
C VAL A 101 2.75 -22.83 6.92
N HIS A 102 3.87 -23.35 6.41
CA HIS A 102 4.61 -24.44 7.01
C HIS A 102 5.96 -23.91 7.49
N PRO A 103 6.09 -23.62 8.80
CA PRO A 103 7.39 -23.28 9.37
C PRO A 103 8.28 -24.52 9.47
N TYR A 104 9.58 -24.38 9.19
CA TYR A 104 10.60 -25.44 9.24
C TYR A 104 10.36 -26.58 8.23
N LEU A 105 10.48 -26.26 6.95
CA LEU A 105 10.25 -27.21 5.85
C LEU A 105 11.08 -28.51 5.97
N ASP A 106 12.35 -28.37 6.39
CA ASP A 106 13.32 -29.47 6.51
C ASP A 106 13.35 -30.11 7.92
N GLY A 107 12.46 -29.70 8.83
CA GLY A 107 12.43 -30.15 10.23
C GLY A 107 13.34 -29.35 11.17
N GLY A 108 13.15 -29.53 12.48
CA GLY A 108 13.75 -28.69 13.53
C GLY A 108 15.27 -28.82 13.73
N TYR A 109 15.95 -29.69 12.99
CA TYR A 109 17.40 -29.94 13.09
C TYR A 109 18.20 -29.37 11.91
N SER A 110 17.55 -28.74 10.93
CA SER A 110 18.24 -28.09 9.80
C SER A 110 18.75 -26.70 10.22
N LEU A 111 20.00 -26.38 9.89
CA LEU A 111 20.59 -25.05 10.07
C LEU A 111 19.88 -23.98 9.21
N ARG A 112 19.18 -24.41 8.15
CA ARG A 112 18.43 -23.52 7.25
C ARG A 112 16.99 -23.38 7.76
N ASN A 113 16.69 -22.24 8.37
CA ASN A 113 15.34 -21.87 8.82
C ASN A 113 14.43 -21.52 7.63
N GLN A 114 14.08 -22.54 6.84
CA GLN A 114 13.24 -22.38 5.66
C GLN A 114 11.75 -22.44 6.03
N THR A 115 10.98 -21.54 5.44
CA THR A 115 9.53 -21.46 5.61
C THR A 115 8.86 -21.55 4.26
N LEU A 116 7.95 -22.51 4.11
CA LEU A 116 7.12 -22.63 2.91
C LEU A 116 5.80 -21.90 3.15
N ARG A 117 5.41 -21.09 2.18
CA ARG A 117 4.16 -20.32 2.20
C ARG A 117 3.47 -20.47 0.86
N VAL A 118 2.30 -21.09 0.87
CA VAL A 118 1.44 -21.24 -0.30
C VAL A 118 0.21 -20.38 -0.09
N SER A 119 -0.09 -19.50 -1.04
CA SER A 119 -1.24 -18.61 -0.97
C SER A 119 -2.06 -18.67 -2.25
N CYS A 120 -3.37 -18.79 -2.12
CA CYS A 120 -4.35 -18.53 -3.17
C CYS A 120 -4.99 -17.18 -2.89
N PHE A 121 -5.07 -16.30 -3.89
CA PHE A 121 -5.57 -14.96 -3.71
C PHE A 121 -6.46 -14.54 -4.88
N ASN A 122 -7.42 -13.68 -4.57
CA ASN A 122 -8.12 -12.83 -5.51
C ASN A 122 -8.11 -11.41 -4.94
N SER A 123 -7.73 -10.44 -5.74
CA SER A 123 -7.75 -9.03 -5.36
C SER A 123 -8.03 -8.13 -6.54
N ARG A 124 -8.93 -7.16 -6.32
CA ARG A 124 -9.23 -6.08 -7.24
C ARG A 124 -8.60 -4.77 -6.77
N LYS A 125 -7.98 -4.03 -7.68
CA LYS A 125 -7.35 -2.72 -7.41
C LYS A 125 -7.57 -1.76 -8.57
N LEU A 126 -7.65 -0.48 -8.26
CA LEU A 126 -7.64 0.58 -9.26
C LEU A 126 -6.27 0.64 -9.96
N SER A 127 -6.24 0.75 -11.28
CA SER A 127 -5.00 0.95 -12.03
C SER A 127 -4.54 2.41 -11.93
N PRO A 128 -3.32 2.67 -11.41
CA PRO A 128 -2.76 4.02 -11.44
C PRO A 128 -2.19 4.40 -12.82
N VAL A 129 -2.14 3.47 -13.78
CA VAL A 129 -1.50 3.70 -15.09
C VAL A 129 -2.45 4.42 -16.06
N PHE A 130 -3.75 4.19 -15.93
CA PHE A 130 -4.77 4.78 -16.78
C PHE A 130 -5.41 5.98 -16.08
N THR A 131 -4.62 7.03 -15.92
CA THR A 131 -5.06 8.29 -15.31
C THR A 131 -4.76 9.48 -16.22
N GLY A 132 -5.51 10.56 -16.04
CA GLY A 132 -5.25 11.84 -16.69
C GLY A 132 -3.94 12.45 -16.18
N GLY A 133 -3.16 13.06 -17.09
CA GLY A 133 -1.99 13.84 -16.71
C GLY A 133 -2.36 15.16 -16.00
N PRO A 134 -1.38 15.92 -15.49
CA PRO A 134 -1.64 17.14 -14.74
C PRO A 134 -2.38 18.16 -15.61
N GLY A 135 -3.57 18.59 -15.17
CA GLY A 135 -4.40 19.54 -15.91
C GLY A 135 -5.11 18.98 -17.15
N MET A 136 -5.12 17.66 -17.33
CA MET A 136 -5.93 16.97 -18.34
C MET A 136 -7.28 16.54 -17.76
N ASP A 137 -8.27 16.32 -18.63
CA ASP A 137 -9.56 15.76 -18.22
C ASP A 137 -9.38 14.38 -17.58
N GLU A 138 -10.15 14.13 -16.52
CA GLU A 138 -10.14 12.85 -15.82
C GLU A 138 -10.65 11.74 -16.75
N VAL A 139 -9.90 10.64 -16.78
CA VAL A 139 -10.18 9.48 -17.64
C VAL A 139 -10.94 8.45 -16.81
N PRO A 140 -11.94 7.75 -17.37
CA PRO A 140 -12.62 6.68 -16.67
C PRO A 140 -11.63 5.65 -16.09
N PRO A 141 -11.72 5.35 -14.78
CA PRO A 141 -10.83 4.43 -14.12
C PRO A 141 -10.97 3.00 -14.63
N ILE A 142 -9.84 2.29 -14.62
CA ILE A 142 -9.76 0.87 -14.98
C ILE A 142 -9.39 0.08 -13.74
N TRP A 143 -10.16 -0.97 -13.46
CA TRP A 143 -9.93 -1.90 -12.37
C TRP A 143 -9.12 -3.09 -12.88
N VAL A 144 -8.10 -3.48 -12.11
CA VAL A 144 -7.27 -4.66 -12.36
C VAL A 144 -7.59 -5.68 -11.29
N ASP A 145 -8.21 -6.77 -11.70
CA ASP A 145 -8.48 -7.93 -10.87
C ASP A 145 -7.37 -8.97 -11.10
N ARG A 146 -6.86 -9.53 -10.01
CA ARG A 146 -5.80 -10.54 -10.02
C ARG A 146 -6.24 -11.73 -9.20
N ALA A 147 -6.35 -12.88 -9.84
CA ALA A 147 -6.62 -14.15 -9.21
C ALA A 147 -5.47 -15.11 -9.47
N GLY A 148 -4.94 -15.76 -8.43
CA GLY A 148 -3.78 -16.60 -8.63
C GLY A 148 -3.33 -17.41 -7.42
N VAL A 149 -2.30 -18.20 -7.66
CA VAL A 149 -1.62 -19.02 -6.66
C VAL A 149 -0.15 -18.61 -6.62
N LYS A 150 0.37 -18.50 -5.40
CA LYS A 150 1.75 -18.14 -5.14
C LYS A 150 2.35 -19.09 -4.12
N ALA A 151 3.47 -19.72 -4.46
CA ALA A 151 4.24 -20.58 -3.56
C ALA A 151 5.59 -19.93 -3.32
N ASN A 152 5.93 -19.63 -2.07
CA ASN A 152 7.20 -19.02 -1.67
C ASN A 152 7.94 -19.91 -0.68
N ILE A 153 9.24 -20.02 -0.86
CA ILE A 153 10.20 -20.55 0.09
C ILE A 153 11.01 -19.36 0.59
N SER A 154 11.01 -19.12 1.90
CA SER A 154 11.83 -18.08 2.51
C SER A 154 12.86 -18.65 3.45
N GLU A 155 14.10 -18.22 3.29
CA GLU A 155 15.26 -18.57 4.11
C GLU A 155 15.84 -17.31 4.76
N ASN A 156 16.16 -17.41 6.05
CA ASN A 156 16.85 -16.34 6.76
C ASN A 156 18.36 -16.64 6.74
N PHE A 157 19.13 -15.84 6.01
CA PHE A 157 20.60 -16.00 5.95
C PHE A 157 21.28 -15.48 7.21
N THR A 158 20.82 -14.34 7.72
CA THR A 158 21.25 -13.75 8.99
C THR A 158 20.04 -13.24 9.75
N SER A 159 20.19 -12.85 11.02
CA SER A 159 19.10 -12.22 11.79
C SER A 159 18.54 -10.96 11.13
N GLN A 160 19.30 -10.37 10.20
CA GLN A 160 18.98 -9.10 9.53
C GLN A 160 18.69 -9.28 8.03
N SER A 161 19.00 -10.44 7.44
CA SER A 161 18.86 -10.67 6.01
C SER A 161 17.98 -11.88 5.72
N LYS A 162 16.95 -11.64 4.92
CA LYS A 162 15.97 -12.63 4.50
C LYS A 162 15.95 -12.73 2.99
N PHE A 163 15.94 -13.96 2.51
CA PHE A 163 15.77 -14.28 1.10
C PHE A 163 14.48 -15.05 0.91
N THR A 164 13.74 -14.72 -0.13
CA THR A 164 12.51 -15.39 -0.51
C THR A 164 12.54 -15.65 -2.00
N ILE A 165 12.33 -16.89 -2.39
CA ILE A 165 12.11 -17.29 -3.77
C ILE A 165 10.71 -17.87 -3.88
N GLY A 166 10.00 -17.59 -4.96
CA GLY A 166 8.65 -18.10 -5.17
C GLY A 166 8.26 -18.20 -6.62
N LEU A 167 7.24 -19.02 -6.85
CA LEU A 167 6.55 -19.17 -8.12
C LEU A 167 5.17 -18.53 -7.98
N VAL A 168 4.83 -17.65 -8.92
CA VAL A 168 3.51 -17.01 -9.00
C VAL A 168 2.87 -17.43 -10.32
N MET A 169 1.61 -17.85 -10.25
CA MET A 169 0.75 -18.10 -11.40
C MET A 169 -0.52 -17.29 -11.18
N GLU A 170 -0.81 -16.36 -12.08
CA GLU A 170 -1.95 -15.47 -11.94
C GLU A 170 -2.66 -15.22 -13.27
N GLU A 171 -3.96 -15.02 -13.18
CA GLU A 171 -4.81 -14.45 -14.21
C GLU A 171 -5.14 -13.01 -13.80
N ILE A 172 -4.97 -12.10 -14.75
CA ILE A 172 -5.22 -10.67 -14.63
C ILE A 172 -6.36 -10.33 -15.58
N THR A 173 -7.44 -9.75 -15.06
CA THR A 173 -8.55 -9.23 -15.85
C THR A 173 -8.71 -7.74 -15.62
N THR A 174 -8.96 -7.00 -16.70
CA THR A 174 -9.16 -5.54 -16.64
C THR A 174 -10.63 -5.20 -16.86
N HIS A 175 -11.23 -4.52 -15.90
CA HIS A 175 -12.63 -4.14 -15.90
C HIS A 175 -12.81 -2.63 -15.98
N ASN A 176 -13.87 -2.17 -16.63
CA ASN A 176 -14.31 -0.77 -16.59
C ASN A 176 -15.22 -0.51 -15.36
N GLU A 177 -15.70 0.72 -15.22
CA GLU A 177 -16.65 1.10 -14.16
C GLU A 177 -17.95 0.29 -14.17
N SER A 178 -18.40 -0.18 -15.33
CA SER A 178 -19.58 -1.03 -15.47
C SER A 178 -19.29 -2.52 -15.25
N SER A 179 -18.12 -2.88 -14.69
CA SER A 179 -17.66 -4.26 -14.44
C SER A 179 -17.48 -5.12 -15.70
N ASN A 180 -17.52 -4.54 -16.89
CA ASN A 180 -17.28 -5.24 -18.15
C ASN A 180 -15.79 -5.29 -18.48
N ILE A 181 -15.37 -6.37 -19.14
CA ILE A 181 -13.98 -6.55 -19.58
C ILE A 181 -13.63 -5.46 -20.58
N CYS A 182 -12.53 -4.76 -20.31
CA CYS A 182 -12.09 -3.60 -21.08
C CYS A 182 -10.69 -3.86 -21.68
N PRO A 183 -10.58 -4.19 -22.98
CA PRO A 183 -9.30 -4.51 -23.61
C PRO A 183 -8.41 -3.29 -23.86
N ASN A 184 -9.00 -2.11 -24.00
CA ASN A 184 -8.32 -0.86 -24.35
C ASN A 184 -8.68 0.25 -23.37
N GLY A 185 -7.73 1.16 -23.16
CA GLY A 185 -7.95 2.38 -22.39
C GLY A 185 -9.08 3.22 -22.97
N GLN A 186 -9.82 3.88 -22.10
CA GLN A 186 -10.88 4.78 -22.50
C GLN A 186 -10.35 6.22 -22.58
N ARG A 187 -10.98 7.04 -23.42
CA ARG A 187 -10.74 8.48 -23.51
C ARG A 187 -12.07 9.21 -23.60
N VAL A 188 -12.17 10.35 -22.94
CA VAL A 188 -13.30 11.27 -23.11
C VAL A 188 -13.10 12.08 -24.39
N LEU A 189 -14.09 11.99 -25.29
CA LEU A 189 -14.15 12.77 -26.52
C LEU A 189 -14.64 14.19 -26.23
N PRO A 190 -14.31 15.20 -27.06
CA PRO A 190 -14.76 16.59 -26.88
C PRO A 190 -16.29 16.78 -26.88
N ASN A 191 -17.05 15.78 -27.35
CA ASN A 191 -18.51 15.74 -27.32
C ASN A 191 -19.07 15.15 -26.01
N GLY A 192 -18.23 14.83 -25.02
CA GLY A 192 -18.61 14.18 -23.76
C GLY A 192 -18.84 12.66 -23.87
N GLY A 193 -18.62 12.05 -25.04
CA GLY A 193 -18.69 10.60 -25.22
C GLY A 193 -17.42 9.89 -24.74
N ILE A 194 -17.53 8.61 -24.43
CA ILE A 194 -16.39 7.75 -24.07
C ILE A 194 -16.02 6.92 -25.30
N SER A 195 -14.77 6.98 -25.76
CA SER A 195 -14.24 6.07 -26.78
C SER A 195 -13.20 5.11 -26.17
N ALA A 196 -13.19 3.86 -26.64
CA ALA A 196 -12.24 2.81 -26.23
C ALA A 196 -11.06 2.66 -27.21
N ASP A 197 -10.65 3.76 -27.84
CA ASP A 197 -9.53 3.82 -28.79
C ASP A 197 -8.16 4.03 -28.11
N GLY A 198 -8.10 3.88 -26.78
CA GLY A 198 -6.87 4.06 -26.02
C GLY A 198 -5.89 2.88 -26.14
N PRO A 199 -4.74 2.96 -25.46
CA PRO A 199 -3.73 1.91 -25.47
C PRO A 199 -4.28 0.61 -24.86
N PRO A 200 -3.77 -0.57 -25.28
CA PRO A 200 -4.22 -1.84 -24.73
C PRO A 200 -3.95 -1.92 -23.22
N THR A 201 -4.94 -2.40 -22.47
CA THR A 201 -4.88 -2.52 -21.00
C THR A 201 -4.01 -3.69 -20.56
N THR A 202 -3.91 -4.71 -21.41
CA THR A 202 -3.22 -5.99 -21.18
C THR A 202 -2.19 -6.25 -22.28
N LEU A 203 -1.24 -7.16 -22.04
CA LEU A 203 -0.21 -7.52 -23.02
C LEU A 203 -0.81 -8.27 -24.23
N SER A 204 -1.83 -9.10 -23.99
CA SER A 204 -2.57 -9.81 -25.04
C SER A 204 -3.51 -8.90 -25.84
N GLY A 205 -3.95 -7.78 -25.27
CA GLY A 205 -4.91 -6.86 -25.89
C GLY A 205 -6.37 -7.36 -25.84
N THR A 206 -6.67 -8.42 -25.10
CA THR A 206 -8.03 -8.96 -24.94
C THR A 206 -8.73 -8.47 -23.67
N GLY A 207 -7.96 -7.88 -22.74
CA GLY A 207 -8.43 -7.54 -21.39
C GLY A 207 -8.26 -8.67 -20.37
N ILE A 208 -7.71 -9.82 -20.79
CA ILE A 208 -7.39 -10.97 -19.93
C ILE A 208 -5.97 -11.45 -20.23
N ASP A 209 -5.11 -11.47 -19.22
CA ASP A 209 -3.77 -12.05 -19.30
C ASP A 209 -3.60 -13.16 -18.27
N GLN A 210 -3.00 -14.27 -18.69
CA GLN A 210 -2.53 -15.30 -17.78
C GLN A 210 -1.01 -15.31 -17.83
N MET A 211 -0.36 -15.44 -16.68
CA MET A 211 1.09 -15.55 -16.65
C MET A 211 1.61 -16.36 -15.47
N ALA A 212 2.79 -16.95 -15.67
CA ALA A 212 3.60 -17.52 -14.61
C ALA A 212 5.00 -16.89 -14.58
N PHE A 213 5.46 -16.54 -13.38
CA PHE A 213 6.77 -15.93 -13.18
C PHE A 213 7.42 -16.39 -11.87
N LEU A 214 8.75 -16.36 -11.85
CA LEU A 214 9.55 -16.60 -10.66
C LEU A 214 9.84 -15.26 -9.99
N GLN A 215 9.60 -15.18 -8.69
CA GLN A 215 9.90 -14.02 -7.86
C GLN A 215 11.04 -14.34 -6.91
N ALA A 216 12.05 -13.49 -6.88
CA ALA A 216 13.12 -13.49 -5.89
C ALA A 216 13.12 -12.16 -5.13
N ASN A 217 13.21 -12.20 -3.81
CA ASN A 217 13.26 -11.04 -2.94
C ASN A 217 14.37 -11.21 -1.91
N ILE A 218 15.28 -10.25 -1.87
CA ILE A 218 16.31 -10.12 -0.84
C ILE A 218 15.97 -8.88 -0.03
N THR A 219 15.74 -9.08 1.27
CA THR A 219 15.51 -8.00 2.23
C THR A 219 16.63 -8.00 3.26
N SER A 220 17.30 -6.87 3.41
CA SER A 220 18.28 -6.63 4.46
C SER A 220 17.79 -5.47 5.33
N ASP A 221 17.50 -5.77 6.59
CA ASP A 221 17.00 -4.82 7.57
C ASP A 221 17.96 -4.76 8.77
N ASN A 222 18.72 -3.67 8.82
CA ASN A 222 19.61 -3.32 9.93
C ASN A 222 19.09 -2.06 10.63
N THR A 223 17.76 -1.90 10.70
CA THR A 223 17.14 -0.83 11.48
C THR A 223 17.08 -1.20 12.95
N LYS A 224 17.25 -0.19 13.80
CA LYS A 224 17.17 -0.27 15.25
C LYS A 224 16.24 0.84 15.75
N PHE A 225 15.55 0.56 16.85
CA PHE A 225 14.75 1.57 17.53
C PHE A 225 15.59 2.20 18.64
N LEU A 226 15.87 3.50 18.53
CA LEU A 226 16.58 4.30 19.52
C LEU A 226 15.62 5.35 20.07
N ASN A 227 15.27 5.25 21.36
CA ASN A 227 14.35 6.17 22.06
C ASN A 227 13.04 6.45 21.27
N GLY A 228 12.51 5.42 20.58
CA GLY A 228 11.29 5.50 19.75
C GLY A 228 11.49 5.94 18.30
N ALA A 229 12.68 6.42 17.92
CA ALA A 229 13.04 6.74 16.55
C ALA A 229 13.69 5.53 15.83
N ILE A 230 13.42 5.39 14.53
CA ILE A 230 14.03 4.34 13.70
C ILE A 230 15.34 4.88 13.13
N VAL A 231 16.44 4.16 13.38
CA VAL A 231 17.79 4.48 12.89
C VAL A 231 18.37 3.26 12.18
N GLY A 232 19.22 3.48 11.17
CA GLY A 232 19.88 2.40 10.44
C GLY A 232 19.45 2.32 8.98
N SER A 233 19.41 1.11 8.42
CA SER A 233 19.16 0.94 6.99
C SER A 233 18.27 -0.24 6.67
N ARG A 234 17.41 -0.05 5.68
CA ARG A 234 16.57 -1.09 5.11
C ARG A 234 16.70 -1.08 3.59
N ASN A 235 17.17 -2.20 3.05
CA ASN A 235 17.35 -2.40 1.62
C ASN A 235 16.46 -3.58 1.19
N VAL A 236 15.70 -3.39 0.12
CA VAL A 236 14.83 -4.41 -0.46
C VAL A 236 15.13 -4.49 -1.94
N PHE A 237 15.49 -5.68 -2.42
CA PHE A 237 15.71 -5.95 -3.83
C PHE A 237 14.77 -7.07 -4.26
N GLN A 238 13.99 -6.82 -5.32
CA GLN A 238 13.02 -7.76 -5.87
C GLN A 238 13.30 -7.95 -7.36
N VAL A 239 13.24 -9.19 -7.81
CA VAL A 239 13.35 -9.55 -9.23
C VAL A 239 12.23 -10.53 -9.56
N ASP A 240 11.44 -10.19 -10.57
CA ASP A 240 10.40 -11.03 -11.14
C ASP A 240 10.84 -11.43 -12.56
N GLN A 241 11.04 -12.72 -12.78
CA GLN A 241 11.41 -13.31 -14.07
C GLN A 241 10.20 -14.02 -14.68
N GLY A 242 9.67 -13.47 -15.76
CA GLY A 242 8.65 -14.11 -16.58
C GLY A 242 9.17 -15.41 -17.17
N LEU A 243 8.37 -16.48 -17.07
CA LEU A 243 8.72 -17.80 -17.60
C LEU A 243 8.31 -17.98 -19.06
N GLY A 244 7.66 -16.99 -19.67
CA GLY A 244 7.08 -17.13 -21.01
C GLY A 244 5.88 -18.06 -21.02
N ILE A 245 5.22 -18.32 -19.90
CA ILE A 245 4.03 -19.20 -19.83
C ILE A 245 2.79 -18.33 -19.70
N GLY A 246 1.79 -18.56 -20.55
CA GLY A 246 0.48 -17.90 -20.51
C GLY A 246 0.17 -17.08 -21.76
N SER A 247 -0.65 -16.03 -21.61
CA SER A 247 -1.14 -15.21 -22.71
C SER A 247 0.01 -14.50 -23.42
N LYS A 248 0.21 -14.79 -24.72
CA LYS A 248 1.27 -14.21 -25.56
C LYS A 248 2.71 -14.51 -25.07
N PHE A 249 2.90 -15.55 -24.25
CA PHE A 249 4.20 -16.00 -23.77
C PHE A 249 5.05 -14.87 -23.15
N PRO A 250 4.60 -14.25 -22.04
CA PRO A 250 5.23 -13.05 -21.49
C PRO A 250 6.63 -13.37 -20.95
N PHE A 251 7.65 -12.81 -21.60
CA PHE A 251 9.04 -12.95 -21.18
C PHE A 251 9.60 -11.58 -20.77
N PHE A 252 9.75 -11.39 -19.46
CA PHE A 252 10.22 -10.14 -18.88
C PHE A 252 11.15 -10.40 -17.70
N ASN A 253 11.99 -9.42 -17.40
CA ASN A 253 12.76 -9.34 -16.17
C ASN A 253 12.46 -7.98 -15.54
N ARG A 254 11.68 -8.00 -14.47
CA ARG A 254 11.29 -6.81 -13.72
C ARG A 254 12.08 -6.78 -12.44
N HIS A 255 12.77 -5.68 -12.19
CA HIS A 255 13.61 -5.51 -11.01
C HIS A 255 13.23 -4.23 -10.27
N GLN A 256 13.18 -4.32 -8.94
CA GLN A 256 12.85 -3.23 -8.04
C GLN A 256 13.87 -3.17 -6.92
N LEU A 257 14.40 -1.98 -6.67
CA LEU A 257 15.36 -1.70 -5.62
C LEU A 257 14.85 -0.54 -4.77
N THR A 258 14.61 -0.81 -3.49
CA THR A 258 14.25 0.20 -2.50
C THR A 258 15.35 0.29 -1.45
N LEU A 259 15.92 1.48 -1.31
CA LEU A 259 16.99 1.78 -0.35
C LEU A 259 16.50 2.88 0.59
N THR A 260 16.36 2.55 1.87
CA THR A 260 15.98 3.52 2.89
C THR A 260 17.07 3.61 3.95
N ARG A 261 17.58 4.81 4.18
CA ARG A 261 18.60 5.12 5.19
C ARG A 261 18.05 6.13 6.18
N PHE A 262 18.17 5.81 7.45
CA PHE A 262 17.75 6.63 8.57
C PHE A 262 19.01 7.11 9.30
N PHE A 263 19.40 8.35 9.03
CA PHE A 263 20.55 9.01 9.65
C PHE A 263 20.11 9.77 10.88
N GLN A 264 20.71 9.47 12.02
CA GLN A 264 20.56 10.25 13.24
C GLN A 264 21.32 11.57 13.09
N LEU A 265 20.63 12.70 13.21
CA LEU A 265 21.25 14.03 13.06
C LEU A 265 21.93 14.51 14.34
N LYS A 266 21.47 14.03 15.50
CA LYS A 266 22.03 14.36 16.80
C LYS A 266 22.23 13.09 17.60
N GLU A 267 23.44 12.88 18.12
CA GLU A 267 23.72 11.82 19.08
C GLU A 267 22.97 12.08 20.37
N VAL A 268 22.24 11.07 20.85
CA VAL A 268 21.43 11.11 22.07
C VAL A 268 21.75 9.84 22.85
N GLU A 269 21.84 9.95 24.17
CA GLU A 269 22.07 8.80 25.03
C GLU A 269 20.88 7.83 24.98
N GLU A 270 21.17 6.53 24.97
CA GLU A 270 20.15 5.48 24.96
C GLU A 270 19.54 5.36 26.37
N GLY A 271 18.26 5.67 26.53
CA GLY A 271 17.64 5.73 27.86
C GLY A 271 16.12 5.83 27.84
N ALA A 272 15.46 5.15 28.79
CA ALA A 272 14.01 5.25 28.96
C ALA A 272 13.63 6.65 29.49
N GLY A 273 13.03 7.47 28.63
CA GLY A 273 12.59 8.83 28.97
C GLY A 273 13.37 9.95 28.26
N GLU A 274 14.45 9.61 27.56
CA GLU A 274 15.21 10.58 26.75
C GLU A 274 14.44 10.97 25.47
N PRO A 275 14.60 12.22 24.98
CA PRO A 275 13.90 12.68 23.79
C PRO A 275 14.34 11.87 22.56
N PRO A 276 13.44 11.58 21.60
CA PRO A 276 13.82 10.93 20.36
C PRO A 276 14.82 11.82 19.61
N PRO A 277 15.86 11.28 18.96
CA PRO A 277 16.72 12.10 18.12
C PRO A 277 15.97 12.55 16.84
N PRO A 278 16.29 13.74 16.29
CA PRO A 278 15.88 14.09 14.93
C PRO A 278 16.57 13.17 13.91
N VAL A 279 15.81 12.68 12.93
CA VAL A 279 16.26 11.70 11.93
C VAL A 279 16.08 12.24 10.53
N LEU A 280 17.14 12.20 9.73
CA LEU A 280 17.08 12.39 8.28
C LEU A 280 16.83 11.03 7.61
N VAL A 281 15.74 10.93 6.87
CA VAL A 281 15.38 9.75 6.09
C VAL A 281 15.68 10.03 4.63
N LEU A 282 16.60 9.25 4.06
CA LEU A 282 16.84 9.21 2.63
C LEU A 282 16.21 7.95 2.07
N HIS A 283 15.39 8.10 1.05
CA HIS A 283 14.70 7.03 0.37
C HIS A 283 14.98 7.10 -1.13
N GLY A 284 15.49 6.01 -1.67
CA GLY A 284 15.66 5.81 -3.11
C GLY A 284 14.84 4.61 -3.55
N HIS A 285 14.10 4.78 -4.63
CA HIS A 285 13.34 3.71 -5.26
C HIS A 285 13.64 3.69 -6.76
N TYR A 286 14.13 2.55 -7.22
CA TYR A 286 14.40 2.29 -8.63
C TYR A 286 13.55 1.10 -9.05
N GLY A 287 12.83 1.25 -10.14
CA GLY A 287 12.05 0.18 -10.77
C GLY A 287 12.43 0.12 -12.24
N GLY A 288 12.66 -1.07 -12.76
CA GLY A 288 12.91 -1.26 -14.18
C GLY A 288 12.37 -2.58 -14.69
N CYS A 289 12.14 -2.64 -15.99
CA CYS A 289 11.71 -3.87 -16.65
C CYS A 289 12.34 -3.99 -18.04
N VAL A 290 12.90 -5.16 -18.31
CA VAL A 290 13.46 -5.55 -19.61
C VAL A 290 12.59 -6.65 -20.21
N GLY A 291 12.18 -6.50 -21.46
CA GLY A 291 11.28 -7.43 -22.15
C GLY A 291 9.83 -6.94 -22.17
N ASP A 292 8.89 -7.88 -22.12
CA ASP A 292 7.46 -7.62 -22.29
C ASP A 292 6.81 -7.17 -20.98
N LEU A 293 6.81 -5.87 -20.71
CA LEU A 293 6.08 -5.28 -19.58
C LEU A 293 4.62 -4.99 -19.97
N PRO A 294 3.62 -5.64 -19.33
CA PRO A 294 2.21 -5.28 -19.52
C PRO A 294 1.90 -3.89 -18.96
N SER A 295 0.92 -3.21 -19.56
CA SER A 295 0.51 -1.86 -19.15
C SER A 295 0.09 -1.79 -17.68
N TYR A 296 -0.61 -2.80 -17.14
CA TYR A 296 -1.04 -2.83 -15.74
C TYR A 296 0.09 -3.03 -14.70
N ASP A 297 1.30 -3.42 -15.12
CA ASP A 297 2.47 -3.53 -14.24
C ASP A 297 3.49 -2.40 -14.45
N ALA A 298 3.17 -1.43 -15.30
CA ALA A 298 3.99 -0.25 -15.48
C ALA A 298 4.19 0.50 -14.15
N PHE A 299 5.37 1.06 -13.97
CA PHE A 299 5.68 1.82 -12.77
C PHE A 299 5.05 3.20 -12.87
N SER A 300 4.07 3.49 -12.00
CA SER A 300 3.40 4.78 -11.92
C SER A 300 4.12 5.71 -10.96
N LEU A 301 4.22 6.98 -11.34
CA LEU A 301 4.78 8.07 -10.55
C LEU A 301 3.66 8.99 -10.06
N GLY A 302 3.72 9.38 -8.80
CA GLY A 302 2.70 10.23 -8.15
C GLY A 302 1.83 9.45 -7.17
N GLY A 303 1.28 10.17 -6.19
CA GLY A 303 0.47 9.61 -5.12
C GLY A 303 1.17 9.62 -3.75
N PRO A 304 0.46 9.18 -2.70
CA PRO A 304 0.93 9.29 -1.31
C PRO A 304 2.19 8.45 -1.01
N TYR A 305 2.45 7.39 -1.78
CA TYR A 305 3.57 6.46 -1.60
C TYR A 305 4.76 6.72 -2.55
N SER A 306 4.64 7.68 -3.45
CA SER A 306 5.66 8.08 -4.43
C SER A 306 5.93 9.58 -4.24
N VAL A 307 5.49 10.43 -5.16
CA VAL A 307 5.58 11.88 -5.07
C VAL A 307 4.26 12.44 -4.57
N ARG A 308 4.25 12.83 -3.29
CA ARG A 308 3.09 13.49 -2.66
C ARG A 308 2.82 14.85 -3.32
N GLY A 309 1.56 15.26 -3.34
CA GLY A 309 1.10 16.47 -4.02
C GLY A 309 0.54 16.21 -5.42
N TYR A 310 0.78 15.01 -5.96
CA TYR A 310 0.16 14.52 -7.19
C TYR A 310 -0.75 13.34 -6.87
N ASN A 311 -1.77 13.15 -7.69
CA ASN A 311 -2.61 11.96 -7.69
C ASN A 311 -1.81 10.73 -8.14
N MET A 312 -2.35 9.55 -7.87
CA MET A 312 -1.70 8.29 -8.24
C MET A 312 -1.51 8.21 -9.75
N GLY A 313 -0.26 8.07 -10.20
CA GLY A 313 0.10 7.96 -11.62
C GLY A 313 0.00 9.24 -12.45
N GLU A 314 -0.33 10.38 -11.84
CA GLU A 314 -0.54 11.65 -12.55
C GLU A 314 0.74 12.14 -13.25
N ILE A 315 1.91 11.89 -12.65
CA ILE A 315 3.21 12.29 -13.24
C ILE A 315 3.54 11.44 -14.47
N GLY A 316 3.06 10.20 -14.49
CA GLY A 316 3.19 9.29 -15.63
C GLY A 316 3.46 7.85 -15.22
N ALA A 317 3.39 6.96 -16.20
CA ALA A 317 3.73 5.55 -16.06
C ALA A 317 4.87 5.18 -17.03
N ALA A 318 5.88 4.49 -16.52
CA ALA A 318 7.07 4.14 -17.29
C ALA A 318 7.55 2.71 -17.03
N ARG A 319 8.37 2.19 -17.95
CA ARG A 319 9.05 0.89 -17.78
C ARG A 319 10.22 0.97 -16.80
N ASN A 320 10.85 2.15 -16.73
CA ASN A 320 11.97 2.43 -15.85
C ASN A 320 11.69 3.73 -15.10
N ILE A 321 11.86 3.71 -13.78
CA ILE A 321 11.66 4.86 -12.90
C ILE A 321 12.82 4.98 -11.91
N LEU A 322 13.09 6.22 -11.50
CA LEU A 322 13.98 6.53 -10.40
C LEU A 322 13.32 7.61 -9.55
N GLU A 323 13.05 7.29 -8.30
CA GLU A 323 12.46 8.18 -7.31
C GLU A 323 13.46 8.40 -6.19
N LEU A 324 13.66 9.66 -5.83
CA LEU A 324 14.51 10.07 -4.72
C LEU A 324 13.68 10.94 -3.77
N ALA A 325 13.84 10.68 -2.47
CA ALA A 325 13.13 11.36 -1.41
C ALA A 325 14.06 11.60 -0.23
N ALA A 326 14.00 12.81 0.32
CA ALA A 326 14.60 13.16 1.60
C ALA A 326 13.47 13.67 2.52
N GLU A 327 13.41 13.15 3.74
CA GLU A 327 12.46 13.58 4.76
C GLU A 327 13.22 13.86 6.07
N ILE A 328 12.88 14.93 6.77
CA ILE A 328 13.41 15.22 8.09
C ILE A 328 12.30 14.95 9.10
N ARG A 329 12.58 14.09 10.08
CA ARG A 329 11.69 13.77 11.19
C ARG A 329 12.19 14.47 12.43
N VAL A 330 11.42 15.46 12.90
CA VAL A 330 11.72 16.22 14.10
C VAL A 330 10.75 15.80 15.20
N PRO A 331 11.23 15.40 16.39
CA PRO A 331 10.36 15.18 17.55
C PRO A 331 9.79 16.53 18.02
N PHE A 332 8.51 16.56 18.38
CA PHE A 332 7.88 17.74 18.97
C PHE A 332 7.30 17.34 20.32
N THR A 333 7.42 18.25 21.28
CA THR A 333 6.80 18.10 22.59
C THR A 333 5.50 18.89 22.59
N GLU A 334 4.46 18.33 23.22
CA GLU A 334 3.08 18.86 23.22
C GLU A 334 2.98 20.33 23.71
N ARG A 335 3.97 20.82 24.46
CA ARG A 335 4.07 22.22 24.90
C ARG A 335 4.24 23.24 23.76
N GLU A 336 4.73 22.82 22.59
CA GLU A 336 4.97 23.71 21.43
C GLU A 336 3.75 23.86 20.50
N CYS A 337 2.68 23.06 20.67
CA CYS A 337 1.44 23.22 19.87
C CYS A 337 0.55 24.37 20.33
N ASN A 338 0.58 24.74 21.62
CA ASN A 338 -0.29 25.77 22.18
C ASN A 338 -0.08 27.18 21.61
N PRO A 339 1.16 27.69 21.36
CA PRO A 339 1.31 29.06 20.87
C PRO A 339 0.81 29.26 19.43
N LEU A 340 0.75 28.22 18.58
CA LEU A 340 0.25 28.33 17.20
C LEU A 340 -1.28 28.25 17.09
N GLN A 341 -1.93 27.60 18.06
CA GLN A 341 -3.40 27.56 18.14
C GLN A 341 -3.96 28.89 18.64
N GLU A 342 -3.24 29.57 19.55
CA GLU A 342 -3.62 30.88 20.10
C GLU A 342 -3.48 32.03 19.08
N THR A 343 -2.62 31.89 18.06
CA THR A 343 -2.49 32.92 17.01
C THR A 343 -3.60 32.85 15.97
N LEU A 344 -4.13 31.65 15.69
CA LEU A 344 -5.20 31.44 14.69
C LEU A 344 -6.61 31.65 15.25
N SER A 345 -6.82 31.49 16.57
CA SER A 345 -8.11 31.80 17.21
C SER A 345 -8.35 33.31 17.37
N ASN A 346 -7.29 34.12 17.36
CA ASN A 346 -7.37 35.58 17.53
C ASN A 346 -7.54 36.36 16.22
N SER A 347 -7.59 35.69 15.06
CA SER A 347 -7.75 36.34 13.74
C SER A 347 -9.16 36.24 13.15
N LEU A 348 -10.14 35.67 13.86
CA LEU A 348 -11.55 35.69 13.44
C LEU A 348 -12.27 36.82 14.18
N PRO A 349 -12.74 37.90 13.50
CA PRO A 349 -13.58 38.89 14.13
C PRO A 349 -14.91 38.24 14.52
N SER A 350 -15.28 38.38 15.80
CA SER A 350 -16.61 38.06 16.29
C SER A 350 -17.63 38.98 15.60
N SER A 351 -18.51 38.41 14.77
CA SER A 351 -19.76 39.02 14.33
C SER A 351 -20.92 38.11 14.68
#